data_AF-A0A2V5SJG5-F1
#
_entry.id   AF-A0A2V5SJG5-F1
#
_cell.length_a   1.000
_cell.length_b   1.000
_cell.length_c   1.000
_cell.angle_alpha   90.00
_cell.angle_beta   90.00
_cell.angle_gamma   90.00
#
_symmetry.space_group_name_H-M   'P 1'
#
loop_
_entity.id
_entity.type
_entity.pdbx_description
1 polymer ?
#
loop_
_entity_poly.entity_id
_entity_poly.type
_entity_poly.pdbx_seq_one_letter_code
_entity_poly.pdbx_strand_id
1 'polypeptide(L)'
;VTQRYQIDLRQFVPDSFAHEKVLRAQLKRADVAAPSPTDDDLQKLIAELARQLDSMGPVNLDAVQEYDELEERHRFLETQNADLTNSRRELLDVIARINATTRKLFADTFAQVRTNFREMFAEMFGGGRADLQLLDENDALNCGIEIIAKPPGKQLQSISLL
;
A
#
# COMPACT_ATOMS: atom_id res chain seq x y z
N VAL A 1 16.30 -26.05 19.66
CA VAL A 1 16.39 -26.85 20.91
C VAL A 1 15.31 -26.31 21.84
N THR A 2 14.12 -26.90 21.78
CA THR A 2 12.93 -26.42 22.50
C THR A 2 12.99 -26.94 23.93
N GLN A 3 13.42 -26.10 24.88
CA GLN A 3 13.31 -26.46 26.29
C GLN A 3 11.84 -26.35 26.69
N ARG A 4 11.18 -27.50 26.82
CA ARG A 4 9.86 -27.62 27.45
C ARG A 4 9.98 -27.15 28.89
N TYR A 5 9.56 -25.92 29.18
CA TYR A 5 9.28 -25.51 30.54
C TYR A 5 7.96 -26.15 30.96
N GLN A 6 8.07 -27.34 31.54
CA GLN A 6 6.96 -28.02 32.19
C GLN A 6 6.73 -27.32 33.54
N ILE A 7 5.71 -26.46 33.63
CA ILE A 7 5.28 -25.94 34.93
C ILE A 7 4.68 -27.12 35.68
N ASP A 8 5.47 -27.65 36.63
CA ASP A 8 5.04 -28.73 37.49
C ASP A 8 4.04 -28.14 38.50
N LEU A 9 2.74 -28.24 38.20
CA LEU A 9 1.65 -27.71 39.04
C LEU A 9 1.66 -28.30 40.46
N ARG A 10 2.41 -29.39 40.69
CA ARG A 10 2.68 -29.96 42.02
C ARG A 10 3.64 -29.13 42.87
N GLN A 11 4.46 -28.29 42.23
CA GLN A 11 5.42 -27.37 42.86
C GLN A 11 4.90 -25.93 42.90
N PHE A 12 3.78 -25.64 42.24
CA PHE A 12 3.11 -24.36 42.33
C PHE A 12 2.57 -24.19 43.76
N VAL A 13 3.16 -23.29 44.54
CA VAL A 13 2.64 -22.89 45.85
C VAL A 13 1.66 -21.75 45.59
N PRO A 14 0.33 -21.99 45.64
CA PRO A 14 -0.62 -20.90 45.47
C PRO A 14 -0.44 -19.90 46.60
N ASP A 15 -0.51 -18.60 46.27
CA ASP A 15 -0.73 -17.58 47.29
C ASP A 15 -2.05 -17.90 48.01
N SER A 16 -1.93 -18.40 49.24
CA SER A 16 -3.05 -18.90 50.03
C SER A 16 -4.12 -17.83 50.23
N PHE A 17 -3.72 -16.56 50.31
CA PHE A 17 -4.64 -15.45 50.49
C PHE A 17 -5.41 -15.11 49.22
N ALA A 18 -4.72 -15.08 48.07
CA ALA A 18 -5.37 -14.88 46.78
C ALA A 18 -6.30 -16.05 46.43
N HIS A 19 -5.87 -17.28 46.71
CA HIS A 19 -6.65 -18.49 46.48
C HIS A 19 -7.94 -18.51 47.33
N GLU A 20 -7.84 -18.25 48.64
CA GLU A 20 -9.01 -18.23 49.52
C GLU A 20 -9.99 -17.12 49.13
N LYS A 21 -9.49 -15.94 48.74
CA LYS A 21 -10.32 -14.82 48.30
C LYS A 21 -11.08 -15.12 47.00
N VAL A 22 -10.42 -15.75 46.03
CA VAL A 22 -11.03 -16.12 44.75
C VAL A 22 -12.04 -17.25 44.93
N LEU A 23 -11.71 -18.27 45.74
CA LEU A 23 -12.61 -19.37 46.06
C LEU A 23 -13.89 -18.87 46.75
N ARG A 24 -13.75 -18.00 47.75
CA ARG A 24 -14.90 -17.37 48.42
C ARG A 24 -15.74 -16.53 47.45
N ALA A 25 -15.11 -15.81 46.53
CA ALA A 25 -15.82 -15.01 45.53
C ALA A 25 -16.60 -15.89 44.53
N GLN A 26 -16.05 -17.04 44.13
CA GLN A 26 -16.72 -18.00 43.26
C GLN A 26 -17.88 -18.71 43.96
N LEU A 27 -17.69 -19.17 45.19
CA LEU A 27 -18.76 -19.77 46.01
C LEU A 27 -19.91 -18.79 46.27
N LYS A 28 -19.61 -17.50 46.44
CA LYS A 28 -20.61 -16.44 46.60
C LYS A 28 -21.36 -16.13 45.30
N ARG A 29 -20.74 -16.34 44.13
CA ARG A 29 -21.37 -16.18 42.80
C ARG A 29 -22.31 -17.33 42.46
N ALA A 30 -22.15 -18.48 43.09
CA ALA A 30 -22.96 -19.68 42.86
C ALA A 30 -24.24 -19.75 43.73
N ASP A 31 -24.65 -18.65 44.40
CA ASP A 31 -25.85 -18.57 45.25
C ASP A 31 -26.01 -19.75 46.23
N VAL A 32 -24.97 -20.04 47.02
CA VAL A 32 -25.03 -21.08 48.06
C VAL A 32 -25.47 -20.46 49.40
N ALA A 33 -26.78 -20.23 49.54
CA ALA A 33 -27.45 -20.12 50.85
C ALA A 33 -27.90 -21.52 51.33
N ALA A 34 -27.02 -22.52 51.22
CA ALA A 34 -27.25 -23.92 51.56
C ALA A 34 -26.09 -24.43 52.43
N PRO A 35 -26.27 -25.53 53.21
CA PRO A 35 -25.33 -25.93 54.25
C PRO A 35 -23.94 -26.18 53.66
N SER A 36 -22.91 -26.05 54.50
CA SER A 36 -21.50 -26.27 54.17
C SER A 36 -21.35 -27.35 53.09
N PRO A 37 -20.68 -27.06 51.96
CA PRO A 37 -20.63 -27.98 50.82
C PRO A 37 -20.16 -29.35 51.31
N THR A 38 -20.88 -30.40 50.92
CA THR A 38 -20.50 -31.76 51.27
C THR A 38 -19.21 -32.12 50.54
N ASP A 39 -18.43 -33.07 51.09
CA ASP A 39 -17.16 -33.48 50.50
C ASP A 39 -17.35 -33.94 49.03
N ASP A 40 -18.48 -34.58 48.73
CA ASP A 40 -18.87 -35.01 47.38
C ASP A 40 -19.11 -33.84 46.41
N ASP A 41 -19.66 -32.72 46.88
CA ASP A 41 -19.89 -31.53 46.05
C ASP A 41 -18.58 -30.82 45.72
N LEU A 42 -17.64 -30.78 46.68
CA LEU A 42 -16.30 -30.25 46.48
C LEU A 42 -15.51 -31.12 45.49
N GLN A 43 -15.62 -32.44 45.59
CA GLN A 43 -14.95 -33.37 44.65
C GLN A 43 -15.48 -33.21 43.22
N LYS A 44 -16.79 -33.02 43.03
CA LYS A 44 -17.37 -32.74 41.71
C LYS A 44 -16.89 -31.42 41.13
N LEU A 45 -16.84 -30.37 41.94
CA LEU A 45 -16.36 -29.05 41.52
C LEU A 45 -14.88 -29.10 41.12
N ILE A 46 -14.05 -29.82 41.88
CA ILE A 46 -12.64 -30.05 41.55
C ILE A 46 -12.49 -30.80 40.22
N ALA A 47 -13.29 -31.85 40.00
CA ALA A 47 -13.26 -32.62 38.76
C ALA A 47 -13.69 -31.79 37.53
N GLU A 48 -14.67 -30.89 37.70
CA GLU A 48 -15.12 -29.99 36.65
C GLU A 48 -14.07 -28.92 36.32
N LEU A 49 -13.47 -28.30 37.34
CA LEU A 49 -12.38 -27.34 37.18
C LEU A 49 -11.13 -27.98 36.55
N ALA A 50 -10.79 -29.21 36.93
CA ALA A 50 -9.69 -29.97 36.33
C ALA A 50 -9.94 -30.24 34.84
N ARG A 51 -11.16 -30.62 34.46
CA ARG A 51 -11.55 -30.77 33.04
C ARG A 51 -11.46 -29.46 32.26
N GLN A 52 -11.90 -28.36 32.87
CA GLN A 52 -11.78 -27.04 32.24
C GLN A 52 -10.31 -26.65 32.03
N LEU A 53 -9.45 -26.92 33.02
CA LEU A 53 -8.02 -26.68 32.93
C LEU A 53 -7.36 -27.50 31.81
N ASP A 54 -7.69 -28.79 31.71
CA ASP A 54 -7.20 -29.66 30.65
C ASP A 54 -7.68 -29.22 29.25
N SER A 55 -8.89 -28.65 29.15
CA SER A 55 -9.46 -28.18 27.88
C SER A 55 -8.81 -26.91 27.32
N MET A 56 -8.12 -26.12 28.16
CA MET A 56 -7.44 -24.90 27.72
C MET A 56 -6.14 -25.20 26.95
N GLY A 57 -5.63 -26.44 27.04
CA GLY A 57 -4.39 -26.83 26.40
C GLY A 57 -3.16 -26.14 27.01
N PRO A 58 -1.95 -26.43 26.50
CA PRO A 58 -0.74 -25.79 26.99
C PRO A 58 -0.77 -24.29 26.69
N VAL A 59 -0.58 -23.46 27.72
CA VAL A 59 -0.41 -22.00 27.57
C VAL A 59 0.83 -21.75 26.71
N ASN A 60 0.64 -21.08 25.56
CA ASN A 60 1.76 -20.69 24.70
C ASN A 60 2.44 -19.45 25.29
N LEU A 61 3.51 -19.68 26.06
CA LEU A 61 4.30 -18.61 26.69
C LEU A 61 5.14 -17.83 25.68
N ASP A 62 5.42 -18.40 24.50
CA ASP A 62 6.16 -17.75 23.42
C ASP A 62 5.27 -16.76 22.64
N ALA A 63 3.95 -16.79 22.84
CA ALA A 63 2.99 -15.96 22.11
C ALA A 63 3.22 -14.45 22.26
N VAL A 64 3.74 -14.01 23.42
CA VAL A 64 4.07 -12.59 23.64
C VAL A 64 5.27 -12.19 22.78
N GLN A 65 6.31 -13.03 22.77
CA GLN A 65 7.51 -12.76 21.97
C GLN A 65 7.23 -12.87 20.46
N GLU A 66 6.44 -13.86 20.03
CA GLU A 66 5.99 -13.99 18.63
C GLU A 66 5.15 -12.78 18.19
N TYR A 67 4.32 -12.23 19.09
CA TYR A 67 3.55 -11.02 18.82
C TYR A 67 4.49 -9.82 18.60
N ASP A 68 5.46 -9.61 19.49
CA ASP A 68 6.42 -8.50 19.38
C ASP A 68 7.23 -8.61 18.06
N GLU A 69 7.72 -9.80 17.71
CA GLU A 69 8.44 -10.05 16.46
C GLU A 69 7.56 -9.81 15.22
N LEU A 70 6.29 -10.21 15.27
CA LEU A 70 5.33 -9.98 14.20
C LEU A 70 4.98 -8.49 14.06
N GLU A 71 4.84 -7.78 15.17
CA GLU A 71 4.56 -6.35 15.21
C GLU A 71 5.73 -5.54 14.63
N GLU A 72 6.98 -5.88 14.98
CA GLU A 72 8.17 -5.27 14.38
C GLU A 72 8.20 -5.49 12.86
N ARG A 73 7.95 -6.73 12.41
CA ARG A 73 7.91 -7.05 10.98
C ARG A 73 6.78 -6.31 10.28
N HIS A 74 5.61 -6.21 10.89
CA HIS A 74 4.48 -5.47 10.35
C HIS A 74 4.84 -3.99 10.17
N ARG A 75 5.37 -3.35 11.22
CA ARG A 75 5.78 -1.95 11.20
C ARG A 75 6.84 -1.68 10.14
N PHE A 76 7.80 -2.59 9.98
CA PHE A 76 8.83 -2.51 8.95
C PHE A 76 8.23 -2.55 7.54
N LEU A 77 7.34 -3.53 7.27
CA LEU A 77 6.68 -3.66 5.97
C LEU A 77 5.76 -2.47 5.67
N GLU A 78 5.06 -1.96 6.67
CA GLU A 78 4.20 -0.77 6.53
C GLU A 78 5.03 0.46 6.17
N THR A 79 6.18 0.66 6.82
CA THR A 79 7.11 1.75 6.50
C THR A 79 7.63 1.63 5.07
N GLN A 80 8.07 0.44 4.64
CA GLN A 80 8.51 0.22 3.26
C GLN A 80 7.39 0.46 2.25
N ASN A 81 6.16 0.03 2.57
CA ASN A 81 5.02 0.23 1.68
C ASN A 81 4.70 1.73 1.51
N ALA A 82 4.76 2.49 2.60
CA ALA A 82 4.59 3.93 2.58
C ALA A 82 5.69 4.60 1.73
N ASP A 83 6.95 4.21 1.91
CA ASP A 83 8.08 4.75 1.14
C ASP A 83 7.96 4.45 -0.35
N LEU A 84 7.57 3.23 -0.73
CA LEU A 84 7.32 2.85 -2.12
C LEU A 84 6.16 3.66 -2.72
N THR A 85 5.08 3.83 -1.96
CA THR A 85 3.91 4.61 -2.40
C THR A 85 4.27 6.08 -2.61
N ASN A 86 5.05 6.65 -1.69
CA ASN A 86 5.55 8.02 -1.81
C ASN A 86 6.49 8.17 -3.00
N SER A 87 7.45 7.26 -3.16
CA SER A 87 8.38 7.25 -4.30
C SER A 87 7.65 7.14 -5.64
N ARG A 88 6.60 6.30 -5.71
CA ARG A 88 5.75 6.20 -6.91
C ARG A 88 5.09 7.53 -7.24
N ARG A 89 4.52 8.21 -6.23
CA ARG A 89 3.87 9.51 -6.42
C ARG A 89 4.88 10.55 -6.91
N GLU A 90 6.05 10.63 -6.29
CA GLU A 90 7.10 11.56 -6.69
C GLU A 90 7.57 11.33 -8.13
N LEU A 91 7.75 10.07 -8.54
CA LEU A 91 8.10 9.74 -9.92
C LEU A 91 7.03 10.19 -10.91
N LEU A 92 5.75 9.99 -10.59
CA LEU A 92 4.64 10.46 -11.44
C LEU A 92 4.63 12.00 -11.54
N ASP A 93 4.89 12.71 -10.44
CA ASP A 93 4.98 14.17 -10.44
C ASP A 93 6.19 14.69 -11.24
N VAL A 94 7.32 13.95 -11.20
CA VAL A 94 8.48 14.25 -12.06
C VAL A 94 8.12 14.05 -13.54
N ILE A 95 7.48 12.94 -13.90
CA ILE A 95 7.04 12.67 -15.27
C ILE A 95 6.07 13.75 -15.76
N ALA A 96 5.11 14.16 -14.94
CA ALA A 96 4.16 15.22 -15.28
C ALA A 96 4.87 16.56 -15.55
N ARG A 97 5.85 16.91 -14.71
CA ARG A 97 6.67 18.12 -14.90
C ARG A 97 7.51 18.08 -16.17
N ILE A 98 8.13 16.93 -16.46
CA ILE A 98 8.89 16.72 -17.70
C ILE A 98 7.96 16.89 -18.90
N ASN A 99 6.82 16.20 -18.93
CA ASN A 99 5.86 16.29 -20.04
C ASN A 99 5.37 17.72 -20.28
N ALA A 100 5.06 18.47 -19.21
CA ALA A 100 4.64 19.87 -19.33
C ALA A 100 5.77 20.75 -19.92
N THR A 101 7.00 20.55 -19.45
CA THR A 101 8.16 21.30 -19.95
C THR A 101 8.47 20.95 -21.40
N THR A 102 8.47 19.67 -21.75
CA THR A 102 8.69 19.18 -23.12
C THR A 102 7.62 19.71 -24.07
N ARG A 103 6.35 19.71 -23.67
CA ARG A 103 5.25 20.27 -24.49
C ARG A 103 5.46 21.76 -24.78
N LYS A 104 5.89 22.53 -23.79
CA LYS A 104 6.19 23.96 -23.96
C LYS A 104 7.36 24.18 -24.93
N LEU A 105 8.48 23.48 -24.70
CA LEU A 105 9.67 23.54 -25.57
C LEU A 105 9.34 23.10 -27.00
N PHE A 106 8.53 22.06 -27.17
CA PHE A 106 8.07 21.62 -28.48
C PHE A 106 7.23 22.69 -29.18
N ALA A 107 6.26 23.29 -28.50
CA ALA A 107 5.44 24.35 -29.08
C ALA A 107 6.27 25.57 -29.52
N ASP A 108 7.21 25.99 -28.68
CA ASP A 108 8.09 27.13 -28.96
C ASP A 108 9.01 26.84 -30.16
N THR A 109 9.63 25.65 -30.20
CA THR A 109 10.52 25.26 -31.30
C THR A 109 9.74 25.00 -32.60
N PHE A 110 8.56 24.36 -32.53
CA PHE A 110 7.70 24.14 -33.68
C PHE A 110 7.24 25.45 -34.32
N ALA A 111 6.88 26.46 -33.51
CA ALA A 111 6.52 27.78 -34.01
C ALA A 111 7.68 28.46 -34.77
N GLN A 112 8.91 28.33 -34.25
CA GLN A 112 10.11 28.84 -34.93
C GLN A 112 10.38 28.10 -36.24
N VAL A 113 10.33 26.76 -36.22
CA VAL A 113 10.53 25.92 -37.41
C VAL A 113 9.48 26.25 -38.48
N ARG A 114 8.20 26.39 -38.10
CA ARG A 114 7.11 26.77 -39.00
C ARG A 114 7.34 28.13 -39.68
N THR A 115 7.87 29.10 -38.94
CA THR A 115 8.20 30.44 -39.48
C THR A 115 9.35 30.36 -40.46
N ASN A 116 10.45 29.70 -40.08
CA ASN A 116 11.63 29.55 -40.94
C ASN A 116 11.31 28.72 -42.21
N PHE A 117 10.46 27.70 -42.08
CA PHE A 117 10.02 26.88 -43.22
C PHE A 117 9.22 27.69 -44.24
N ARG A 118 8.33 28.59 -43.78
CA ARG A 118 7.57 29.50 -44.66
C ARG A 118 8.49 30.41 -45.48
N GLU A 119 9.47 31.01 -44.81
CA GLU A 119 10.44 31.93 -45.44
C GLU A 119 11.30 31.18 -46.47
N MET A 120 11.90 30.06 -46.06
CA MET A 120 12.75 29.23 -46.92
C MET A 120 11.98 28.71 -48.15
N PHE A 121 10.71 28.28 -47.97
CA PHE A 121 9.89 27.80 -49.08
C PHE A 121 9.60 28.92 -50.09
N ALA A 122 9.26 30.12 -49.63
CA ALA A 122 8.99 31.25 -50.51
C ALA A 122 10.23 31.63 -51.33
N GLU A 123 11.42 31.60 -50.72
CA GLU A 123 12.69 31.87 -51.40
C GLU A 123 13.04 30.78 -52.43
N MET A 124 12.95 29.50 -52.07
CA MET A 124 13.32 28.39 -52.97
C MET A 124 12.42 28.29 -54.21
N PHE A 125 11.13 28.58 -54.07
CA PHE A 125 10.17 28.45 -55.16
C PHE A 125 9.90 29.78 -55.90
N GLY A 126 10.56 30.88 -55.52
CA GLY A 126 10.36 32.19 -56.15
C GLY A 126 8.95 32.74 -55.97
N GLY A 127 8.28 32.38 -54.87
CA GLY A 127 6.87 32.61 -54.59
C GLY A 127 6.12 31.34 -54.17
N GLY A 128 4.89 31.48 -53.67
CA GLY A 128 4.10 30.38 -53.11
C GLY A 128 3.92 30.50 -51.59
N ARG A 129 3.15 29.59 -50.99
CA ARG A 129 2.93 29.53 -49.53
C ARG A 129 3.04 28.09 -49.06
N ALA A 130 3.78 27.84 -47.99
CA ALA A 130 3.80 26.54 -47.33
C ALA A 130 3.61 26.70 -45.83
N ASP A 131 3.12 25.66 -45.18
CA ASP A 131 2.85 25.68 -43.76
C ASP A 131 3.02 24.29 -43.13
N LEU A 132 3.37 24.27 -41.84
CA LEU A 132 3.45 23.06 -41.03
C LEU A 132 2.24 23.01 -40.10
N GLN A 133 1.52 21.88 -40.10
CA GLN A 133 0.40 21.62 -39.22
C GLN A 133 0.63 20.33 -38.43
N LEU A 134 0.16 20.30 -37.18
CA LEU A 134 0.13 19.09 -36.37
C LEU A 134 -1.14 18.32 -36.70
N LEU A 135 -1.05 17.00 -36.84
CA LEU A 135 -2.22 16.14 -37.08
C LEU A 135 -3.19 16.15 -35.89
N ASP A 136 -2.67 16.29 -34.66
CA ASP A 136 -3.47 16.44 -33.45
C ASP A 136 -2.82 17.45 -32.48
N GLU A 137 -3.49 18.59 -32.29
CA GLU A 137 -3.03 19.63 -31.36
C GLU A 137 -3.09 19.20 -29.88
N ASN A 138 -3.94 18.23 -29.53
CA ASN A 138 -4.08 17.74 -28.16
C ASN A 138 -2.92 16.82 -27.77
N ASP A 139 -2.37 16.09 -28.74
CA ASP A 139 -1.23 15.18 -28.55
C ASP A 139 -0.02 15.56 -29.41
N ALA A 140 0.35 16.84 -29.35
CA ALA A 140 1.48 17.42 -30.09
C ALA A 140 2.82 16.65 -29.93
N LEU A 141 3.00 15.87 -28.85
CA LEU A 141 4.22 15.10 -28.61
C LEU A 141 4.26 13.75 -29.32
N ASN A 142 3.10 13.16 -29.67
CA ASN A 142 3.02 11.85 -30.34
C ASN A 142 2.37 11.92 -31.73
N CYS A 143 1.77 13.05 -32.12
CA CYS A 143 1.18 13.22 -33.43
C CYS A 143 2.23 13.52 -34.52
N GLY A 144 1.96 13.12 -35.76
CA GLY A 144 2.79 13.47 -36.91
C GLY A 144 2.61 14.93 -37.36
N ILE A 145 3.51 15.38 -38.24
CA ILE A 145 3.49 16.72 -38.84
C ILE A 145 3.07 16.61 -40.30
N GLU A 146 2.08 17.39 -40.70
CA GLU A 146 1.63 17.52 -42.09
C GLU A 146 2.16 18.83 -42.69
N ILE A 147 2.68 18.75 -43.92
CA ILE A 147 3.15 19.91 -44.67
C ILE A 147 2.10 20.27 -45.72
N ILE A 148 1.57 21.49 -45.64
CA ILE A 148 0.63 22.01 -46.65
C ILE A 148 1.36 23.03 -47.49
N ALA A 149 1.53 22.76 -48.79
CA ALA A 149 2.26 23.65 -49.68
C ALA A 149 1.43 24.05 -50.91
N LYS A 150 1.59 25.30 -51.34
CA LYS A 150 1.05 25.88 -52.56
C LYS A 150 2.20 26.49 -53.38
N PRO A 151 2.78 25.72 -54.32
CA PRO A 151 3.76 26.23 -55.27
C PRO A 151 3.16 27.30 -56.18
N PRO A 152 3.97 28.20 -56.75
CA PRO A 152 3.48 29.23 -57.66
C PRO A 152 2.87 28.57 -58.92
N GLY A 153 1.60 28.88 -59.20
CA GLY A 153 0.87 28.35 -60.35
C GLY A 153 0.18 26.98 -60.17
N LYS A 154 0.24 26.35 -58.97
CA LYS A 154 -0.41 25.04 -58.69
C LYS A 154 -1.39 25.08 -57.50
N GLN A 155 -2.27 24.08 -57.42
CA GLN A 155 -3.20 23.91 -56.29
C GLN A 155 -2.48 23.39 -55.03
N LEU A 156 -3.14 23.51 -53.87
CA LEU A 156 -2.64 23.03 -52.56
C LEU A 156 -2.35 21.52 -52.60
N GLN A 157 -1.17 21.12 -52.14
CA GLN A 157 -0.79 19.72 -51.98
C GLN A 157 -0.33 19.47 -50.54
N SER A 158 -0.82 18.41 -49.92
CA SER A 158 -0.34 17.90 -48.64
C SER A 158 0.82 16.92 -48.88
N ILE A 159 1.90 17.09 -48.12
CA ILE A 159 3.05 16.18 -48.06
C ILE A 159 3.15 15.73 -46.60
N SER A 160 2.85 14.46 -46.33
CA SER A 160 3.06 13.88 -45.00
C SER A 160 4.52 13.45 -44.88
N LEU A 161 5.21 13.88 -43.82
CA LEU A 161 6.48 13.28 -43.43
C LEU A 161 6.19 12.13 -42.45
N LEU A 162 6.64 10.92 -42.79
CA LEU A 162 6.53 9.70 -42.00
C LEU A 162 7.61 9.64 -40.92
#